data_AF-A0A1H7F9B8-F1
#
_entry.id   AF-A0A1H7F9B8-F1
#
_cell.length_a   1.000
_cell.length_b   1.000
_cell.length_c   1.000
_cell.angle_alpha   90.00
_cell.angle_beta   90.00
_cell.angle_gamma   90.00
#
_symmetry.space_group_name_H-M   'P 1'
#
loop_
_entity.id
_entity.type
_entity.pdbx_description
1 polymer ?
#
loop_
_entity_poly.entity_id
_entity_poly.type
_entity_poly.pdbx_seq_one_letter_code
_entity_poly.pdbx_strand_id
1 'polypeptide(L)'
;MKKERIYSLDALKGVACLIIAFLWHYQNVQPAGLGEPLQQYFGFFYRYGKYFVELFFMISGFTMAYCYKEKIDDGLSFYDYLVKRIKHLYPLFYLTLLYMAVMQMAYYQLAGKFFVYKVSVWHFILNVFCVQTGWFNTDQSFNGPAWCISVEIFLYILFYITTYFSKRDNNKYILLTITSVFIGGAIIYGGLNYPIINSPMARGVAAFFVGVLLNEFETKWEDESKAKIADRISIILMGIGLILIVSPLNIERLFENDVSFQLSLIIVFFPMLIVSAINCVWLRRFLEIKPLKIIGTVSLEVYLLHTPVQITIKTIDKLLGLHIDYLNIYMWIGYITITMLIVMVVKHFSGRLNKRNYFRDTLVATIFFCVILVAIRLSGVYLSPIVDNNLVYTDNSKGVVILEGNELWEDFKVKDTSILEKIQFYTITWNESFDDNQFVTVSIVNCETDEKLYESEVRLNTCKDASVYEIDLSEQVIMPSGNYRIVFTSDTNESQNPLALMENYDSNGNSEGLAIKVYARKKLVN
;
A
#
# COMPACT_ATOMS: atom_id res chain seq x y z
N MET A 1 17.41 36.87 5.84
CA MET A 1 15.97 37.20 5.62
C MET A 1 15.10 35.99 5.93
N LYS A 2 13.87 36.18 6.43
CA LYS A 2 12.93 35.07 6.67
C LYS A 2 12.38 34.62 5.32
N LYS A 3 12.70 33.41 4.87
CA LYS A 3 12.16 32.86 3.61
C LYS A 3 10.64 32.71 3.72
N GLU A 4 9.92 33.07 2.68
CA GLU A 4 8.45 33.00 2.65
C GLU A 4 7.98 31.55 2.43
N ARG A 5 6.80 31.23 2.95
CA ARG A 5 6.20 29.91 2.78
C ARG A 5 5.51 29.82 1.42
N ILE A 6 5.88 28.84 0.61
CA ILE A 6 5.32 28.63 -0.72
C ILE A 6 4.09 27.70 -0.61
N TYR A 7 2.92 28.30 -0.45
CA TYR A 7 1.67 27.56 -0.19
C TYR A 7 1.23 26.66 -1.34
N SER A 8 1.55 27.00 -2.58
CA SER A 8 1.19 26.16 -3.74
C SER A 8 1.90 24.80 -3.72
N LEU A 9 3.14 24.74 -3.23
CA LEU A 9 3.87 23.47 -3.07
C LEU A 9 3.30 22.62 -1.92
N ASP A 10 2.88 23.25 -0.83
CA ASP A 10 2.18 22.55 0.24
C ASP A 10 0.86 21.96 -0.26
N ALA A 11 0.11 22.72 -1.06
CA ALA A 11 -1.13 22.24 -1.68
C ALA A 11 -0.88 21.05 -2.62
N LEU A 12 0.18 21.07 -3.45
CA LEU A 12 0.56 19.92 -4.27
C LEU A 12 0.87 18.68 -3.44
N LYS A 13 1.64 18.82 -2.34
CA LYS A 13 1.85 17.72 -1.37
C LYS A 13 0.52 17.19 -0.82
N GLY A 14 -0.40 18.10 -0.50
CA GLY A 14 -1.74 17.76 -0.06
C GLY A 14 -2.50 16.90 -1.07
N VAL A 15 -2.55 17.33 -2.34
CA VAL A 15 -3.22 16.59 -3.43
C VAL A 15 -2.56 15.22 -3.65
N ALA A 16 -1.23 15.18 -3.71
CA ALA A 16 -0.48 13.93 -3.82
C ALA A 16 -0.80 12.97 -2.66
N CYS A 17 -0.94 13.50 -1.44
CA CYS A 17 -1.32 12.72 -0.27
C CYS A 17 -2.69 12.06 -0.44
N LEU A 18 -3.68 12.82 -0.91
CA LEU A 18 -5.04 12.32 -1.09
C LEU A 18 -5.07 11.20 -2.15
N ILE A 19 -4.34 11.39 -3.24
CA ILE A 19 -4.18 10.37 -4.29
C ILE A 19 -3.58 9.09 -3.72
N ILE A 20 -2.49 9.20 -2.94
CA ILE A 20 -1.84 8.01 -2.37
C ILE A 20 -2.76 7.33 -1.34
N ALA A 21 -3.32 8.09 -0.41
CA ALA A 21 -4.04 7.56 0.75
C ALA A 21 -5.43 6.98 0.40
N PHE A 22 -6.13 7.62 -0.53
CA PHE A 22 -7.55 7.35 -0.79
C PHE A 22 -7.81 6.69 -2.14
N LEU A 23 -6.84 6.70 -3.06
CA LEU A 23 -6.92 5.96 -4.31
C LEU A 23 -5.93 4.79 -4.26
N TRP A 24 -4.63 5.04 -4.36
CA TRP A 24 -3.62 3.97 -4.42
C TRP A 24 -3.72 2.96 -3.26
N HIS A 25 -3.63 3.42 -2.00
CA HIS A 25 -3.69 2.53 -0.84
C HIS A 25 -5.09 2.03 -0.50
N TYR A 26 -6.16 2.48 -1.18
CA TYR A 26 -7.48 1.87 -0.96
C TYR A 26 -7.51 0.40 -1.37
N GLN A 27 -6.63 -0.01 -2.29
CA GLN A 27 -6.40 -1.42 -2.62
C GLN A 27 -5.95 -2.27 -1.41
N ASN A 28 -5.49 -1.67 -0.31
CA ASN A 28 -5.17 -2.43 0.90
C ASN A 28 -6.40 -3.06 1.57
N VAL A 29 -7.59 -2.48 1.37
CA VAL A 29 -8.84 -3.00 1.95
C VAL A 29 -9.60 -3.93 1.00
N GLN A 30 -9.12 -4.11 -0.22
CA GLN A 30 -9.74 -4.93 -1.26
C GLN A 30 -8.74 -5.94 -1.87
N PRO A 31 -9.14 -7.19 -2.13
CA PRO A 31 -8.35 -8.08 -2.97
C PRO A 31 -8.10 -7.46 -4.35
N ALA A 32 -6.88 -7.59 -4.86
CA ALA A 32 -6.51 -7.08 -6.18
C ALA A 32 -7.39 -7.72 -7.28
N GLY A 33 -7.93 -6.91 -8.19
CA GLY A 33 -8.69 -7.37 -9.35
C GLY A 33 -10.23 -7.43 -9.19
N LEU A 34 -10.77 -7.14 -8.01
CA LEU A 34 -12.23 -7.06 -7.78
C LEU A 34 -12.85 -5.71 -8.18
N GLY A 35 -12.03 -4.78 -8.68
CA GLY A 35 -12.42 -3.41 -9.02
C GLY A 35 -12.30 -2.44 -7.84
N GLU A 36 -12.40 -1.15 -8.13
CA GLU A 36 -12.31 -0.07 -7.14
C GLU A 36 -13.47 0.92 -7.26
N PRO A 37 -13.84 1.64 -6.18
CA PRO A 37 -14.85 2.68 -6.25
C PRO A 37 -14.48 3.73 -7.30
N LEU A 38 -15.41 3.98 -8.23
CA LEU A 38 -15.24 4.95 -9.32
C LEU A 38 -14.01 4.67 -10.21
N GLN A 39 -13.63 3.39 -10.39
CA GLN A 39 -12.49 2.96 -11.21
C GLN A 39 -12.48 3.58 -12.61
N GLN A 40 -13.64 3.77 -13.24
CA GLN A 40 -13.74 4.42 -14.57
C GLN A 40 -13.18 5.85 -14.62
N TYR A 41 -13.17 6.56 -13.48
CA TYR A 41 -12.64 7.93 -13.37
C TYR A 41 -11.26 7.97 -12.72
N PHE A 42 -11.00 7.07 -11.76
CA PHE A 42 -9.79 7.09 -10.95
C PHE A 42 -8.81 5.93 -11.21
N GLY A 43 -9.06 5.07 -12.20
CA GLY A 43 -8.26 3.89 -12.51
C GLY A 43 -6.77 4.21 -12.71
N PHE A 44 -6.47 5.35 -13.35
CA PHE A 44 -5.08 5.85 -13.45
C PHE A 44 -4.42 6.01 -12.07
N PHE A 45 -5.12 6.61 -11.11
CA PHE A 45 -4.58 6.86 -9.78
C PHE A 45 -4.55 5.59 -8.91
N TYR A 46 -5.49 4.67 -9.09
CA TYR A 46 -5.41 3.35 -8.47
C TYR A 46 -4.20 2.55 -8.97
N ARG A 47 -3.80 2.71 -10.24
CA ARG A 47 -2.62 2.00 -10.77
C ARG A 47 -1.29 2.69 -10.52
N TYR A 48 -1.26 4.00 -10.72
CA TYR A 48 -0.03 4.80 -10.78
C TYR A 48 0.12 5.76 -9.59
N GLY A 49 -0.84 5.81 -8.67
CA GLY A 49 -0.78 6.65 -7.48
C GLY A 49 0.45 6.37 -6.59
N LYS A 50 1.03 5.16 -6.67
CA LYS A 50 2.32 4.81 -6.02
C LYS A 50 3.47 5.76 -6.37
N TYR A 51 3.42 6.42 -7.52
CA TYR A 51 4.47 7.33 -8.00
C TYR A 51 4.30 8.79 -7.55
N PHE A 52 3.21 9.12 -6.85
CA PHE A 52 3.05 10.47 -6.31
C PHE A 52 3.94 10.72 -5.09
N VAL A 53 4.56 9.68 -4.50
CA VAL A 53 5.55 9.83 -3.43
C VAL A 53 6.83 10.52 -3.91
N GLU A 54 7.20 10.38 -5.19
CA GLU A 54 8.31 11.12 -5.78
C GLU A 54 8.07 12.62 -5.77
N LEU A 55 6.83 13.06 -5.98
CA LEU A 55 6.48 14.48 -5.85
C LEU A 55 6.71 14.97 -4.41
N PHE A 56 6.47 14.14 -3.38
CA PHE A 56 6.85 14.49 -2.00
C PHE A 56 8.35 14.67 -1.85
N PHE A 57 9.14 13.70 -2.31
CA PHE A 57 10.60 13.77 -2.22
C PHE A 57 11.16 14.98 -2.99
N MET A 58 10.62 15.26 -4.18
CA MET A 58 11.03 16.39 -5.01
C MET A 58 10.72 17.74 -4.35
N ILE A 59 9.52 17.91 -3.80
CA ILE A 59 9.19 19.12 -3.05
C ILE A 59 10.03 19.18 -1.76
N SER A 60 10.32 18.06 -1.11
CA SER A 60 11.24 17.98 0.04
C SER A 60 12.63 18.54 -0.35
N GLY A 61 13.22 18.08 -1.45
CA GLY A 61 14.49 18.56 -1.97
C GLY A 61 14.50 20.04 -2.33
N PHE A 62 13.46 20.50 -3.03
CA PHE A 62 13.26 21.92 -3.34
C PHE A 62 13.25 22.77 -2.06
N THR A 63 12.44 22.37 -1.07
CA THR A 63 12.32 23.12 0.18
C THR A 63 13.57 23.07 1.05
N MET A 64 14.36 21.98 0.98
CA MET A 64 15.66 21.90 1.68
C MET A 64 16.68 22.83 1.05
N ALA A 65 16.86 22.80 -0.27
CA ALA A 65 17.70 23.74 -1.00
C ALA A 65 17.29 25.19 -0.66
N TYR A 66 15.99 25.48 -0.75
CA TYR A 66 15.46 26.79 -0.40
C TYR A 66 15.77 27.17 1.05
N CYS A 67 15.44 26.37 2.07
CA CYS A 67 15.50 26.80 3.46
C CYS A 67 16.89 26.69 4.11
N TYR A 68 17.75 25.83 3.58
CA TYR A 68 18.92 25.31 4.30
C TYR A 68 20.25 25.40 3.56
N LYS A 69 20.29 25.55 2.23
CA LYS A 69 21.56 25.63 1.48
C LYS A 69 22.50 26.70 2.07
N GLU A 70 22.05 27.95 2.08
CA GLU A 70 22.81 29.09 2.64
C GLU A 70 23.21 28.87 4.11
N LYS A 71 22.33 28.26 4.92
CA LYS A 71 22.61 28.03 6.35
C LYS A 71 23.71 27.00 6.56
N ILE A 72 23.73 25.95 5.74
CA ILE A 72 24.77 24.91 5.79
C ILE A 72 26.09 25.52 5.30
N ASP A 73 26.05 26.29 4.22
CA ASP A 73 27.19 27.06 3.73
C ASP A 73 27.74 28.02 4.81
N ASP A 74 26.87 28.61 5.63
CA ASP A 74 27.18 29.47 6.78
C ASP A 74 27.54 28.72 8.08
N GLY A 75 27.72 27.40 8.01
CA GLY A 75 28.26 26.60 9.13
C GLY A 75 27.21 26.01 10.07
N LEU A 76 25.94 25.90 9.66
CA LEU A 76 24.95 25.12 10.41
C LEU A 76 25.44 23.68 10.58
N SER A 77 25.57 23.21 11.82
CA SER A 77 26.05 21.86 12.11
C SER A 77 25.09 20.78 11.61
N PHE A 78 25.66 19.61 11.27
CA PHE A 78 24.90 18.42 10.85
C PHE A 78 23.86 18.01 11.90
N TYR A 79 24.26 18.02 13.17
CA TYR A 79 23.39 17.68 14.29
C TYR A 79 22.20 18.66 14.40
N ASP A 80 22.46 19.97 14.38
CA ASP A 80 21.40 20.98 14.48
C ASP A 80 20.45 20.97 13.28
N TYR A 81 20.99 20.64 12.09
CA TYR A 81 20.21 20.44 10.88
C TYR A 81 19.27 19.24 11.02
N LEU A 82 19.80 18.05 11.32
CA LEU A 82 19.01 16.82 11.39
C LEU A 82 17.98 16.83 12.52
N VAL A 83 18.35 17.30 13.72
CA VAL A 83 17.44 17.33 14.87
C VAL A 83 16.19 18.16 14.58
N LYS A 84 16.31 19.27 13.84
CA LYS A 84 15.17 20.10 13.45
C LYS A 84 14.21 19.37 12.50
N ARG A 85 14.71 18.46 11.67
CA ARG A 85 13.91 17.67 10.72
C ARG A 85 13.24 16.49 11.43
N ILE A 86 14.01 15.75 12.21
CA ILE A 86 13.55 14.59 12.97
C ILE A 86 12.43 14.94 13.95
N LYS A 87 12.58 16.02 14.72
CA LYS A 87 11.58 16.47 15.71
C LYS A 87 10.20 16.75 15.11
N HIS A 88 10.13 17.06 13.81
CA HIS A 88 8.86 17.33 13.15
C HIS A 88 8.11 16.04 12.78
N LEU A 89 8.82 14.98 12.40
CA LEU A 89 8.25 13.74 11.86
C LEU A 89 7.87 12.74 12.96
N TYR A 90 8.67 12.67 14.02
CA TYR A 90 8.69 11.53 14.94
C TYR A 90 7.45 11.36 15.83
N PRO A 91 6.81 12.42 16.37
CA PRO A 91 5.72 12.22 17.32
C PRO A 91 4.55 11.44 16.74
N LEU A 92 4.14 11.75 15.51
CA LEU A 92 3.04 11.05 14.85
C LEU A 92 3.47 9.68 14.33
N PHE A 93 4.68 9.57 13.79
CA PHE A 93 5.22 8.29 13.33
C PHE A 93 5.19 7.24 14.45
N TYR A 94 5.76 7.53 15.63
CA TYR A 94 5.78 6.57 16.74
C TYR A 94 4.40 6.23 17.26
N LEU A 95 3.49 7.20 17.28
CA LEU A 95 2.10 6.94 17.64
C LEU A 95 1.48 5.90 16.69
N THR A 96 1.62 6.11 15.37
CA THR A 96 1.09 5.17 14.38
C THR A 96 1.80 3.83 14.43
N LEU A 97 3.11 3.78 14.71
CA LEU A 97 3.85 2.53 14.87
C LEU A 97 3.29 1.70 16.04
N LEU A 98 3.10 2.31 17.21
CA LEU A 98 2.57 1.63 18.39
C LEU A 98 1.12 1.20 18.17
N TYR A 99 0.30 2.05 17.57
CA TYR A 99 -1.06 1.72 17.20
C TYR A 99 -1.12 0.52 16.23
N MET A 100 -0.33 0.57 15.15
CA MET A 100 -0.24 -0.51 14.17
C MET A 100 0.29 -1.79 14.81
N ALA A 101 1.26 -1.72 15.73
CA ALA A 101 1.75 -2.92 16.42
C ALA A 101 0.63 -3.64 17.17
N VAL A 102 -0.24 -2.90 17.88
CA VAL A 102 -1.38 -3.52 18.57
C VAL A 102 -2.45 -3.99 17.59
N MET A 103 -2.81 -3.16 16.62
CA MET A 103 -3.88 -3.49 15.67
C MET A 103 -3.51 -4.66 14.75
N GLN A 104 -2.24 -4.78 14.35
CA GLN A 104 -1.76 -5.92 13.58
C GLN A 104 -1.89 -7.22 14.37
N MET A 105 -1.57 -7.19 15.66
CA MET A 105 -1.79 -8.35 16.54
C MET A 105 -3.28 -8.64 16.73
N ALA A 106 -4.13 -7.63 16.92
CA ALA A 106 -5.57 -7.82 17.03
C ALA A 106 -6.16 -8.42 15.74
N TYR A 107 -5.80 -7.87 14.59
CA TYR A 107 -6.26 -8.35 13.28
C TYR A 107 -5.78 -9.78 13.00
N TYR A 108 -4.51 -10.09 13.29
CA TYR A 108 -3.96 -11.43 13.13
C TYR A 108 -4.77 -12.49 13.91
N GLN A 109 -5.25 -12.15 15.10
CA GLN A 109 -6.03 -13.07 15.94
C GLN A 109 -7.44 -13.33 15.40
N LEU A 110 -7.97 -12.40 14.61
CA LEU A 110 -9.29 -12.51 13.99
C LEU A 110 -9.20 -13.14 12.58
N ALA A 111 -8.14 -12.82 11.83
CA ALA A 111 -8.02 -13.15 10.42
C ALA A 111 -6.97 -14.23 10.11
N GLY A 112 -6.18 -14.66 11.10
CA GLY A 112 -5.07 -15.62 10.90
C GLY A 112 -3.85 -15.05 10.18
N LYS A 113 -3.87 -13.77 9.78
CA LYS A 113 -2.77 -13.13 9.04
C LYS A 113 -2.65 -11.65 9.36
N PHE A 114 -1.46 -11.09 9.12
CA PHE A 114 -1.23 -9.66 9.27
C PHE A 114 -1.92 -8.87 8.16
N PHE A 115 -2.31 -7.63 8.46
CA PHE A 115 -2.91 -6.73 7.50
C PHE A 115 -1.82 -6.13 6.61
N VAL A 116 -1.81 -6.53 5.33
CA VAL A 116 -0.92 -6.07 4.24
C VAL A 116 0.57 -6.34 4.43
N TYR A 117 1.17 -5.91 5.55
CA TYR A 117 2.62 -5.96 5.76
C TYR A 117 3.00 -6.85 6.93
N LYS A 118 4.21 -7.43 6.83
CA LYS A 118 4.78 -8.31 7.85
C LYS A 118 5.09 -7.54 9.14
N VAL A 119 5.00 -8.26 10.25
CA VAL A 119 5.29 -7.77 11.61
C VAL A 119 6.26 -8.72 12.29
N SER A 120 7.37 -8.20 12.80
CA SER A 120 8.34 -8.95 13.61
C SER A 120 9.05 -8.02 14.60
N VAL A 121 9.68 -8.60 15.62
CA VAL A 121 10.51 -7.83 16.58
C VAL A 121 11.64 -7.11 15.86
N TRP A 122 12.27 -7.77 14.88
CA TRP A 122 13.32 -7.15 14.06
C TRP A 122 12.79 -5.93 13.29
N HIS A 123 11.65 -6.06 12.62
CA HIS A 123 11.02 -4.93 11.93
C HIS A 123 10.60 -3.83 12.89
N PHE A 124 10.18 -4.15 14.11
CA PHE A 124 9.83 -3.15 15.11
C PHE A 124 11.05 -2.32 15.52
N ILE A 125 12.18 -2.99 15.78
CA ILE A 125 13.46 -2.33 16.08
C ILE A 125 13.86 -1.39 14.92
N LEU A 126 13.79 -1.86 13.68
CA LEU A 126 14.11 -1.02 12.52
C LEU A 126 13.20 0.22 12.41
N ASN A 127 11.90 0.06 12.68
CA ASN A 127 10.96 1.20 12.72
C ASN A 127 11.29 2.17 13.85
N VAL A 128 11.68 1.69 15.03
CA VAL A 128 12.05 2.56 16.17
C VAL A 128 13.19 3.52 15.78
N PHE A 129 14.16 3.02 15.01
CA PHE A 129 15.28 3.81 14.51
C PHE A 129 15.01 4.53 13.18
N CYS A 130 13.79 4.43 12.64
CA CYS A 130 13.39 4.97 11.34
C CYS A 130 14.28 4.49 10.17
N VAL A 131 14.74 3.24 10.22
CA VAL A 131 15.57 2.58 9.19
C VAL A 131 14.88 1.33 8.61
N GLN A 132 13.56 1.27 8.72
CA GLN A 132 12.71 0.12 8.37
C GLN A 132 12.77 -0.28 6.90
N THR A 133 13.06 0.65 5.99
CA THR A 133 13.08 0.38 4.55
C THR A 133 14.30 1.00 3.91
N GLY A 134 15.00 0.21 3.12
CA GLY A 134 16.12 0.58 2.27
C GLY A 134 17.49 0.63 2.95
N TRP A 135 17.60 0.62 4.29
CA TRP A 135 18.90 0.66 4.98
C TRP A 135 19.53 -0.72 5.17
N PHE A 136 18.81 -1.60 5.88
CA PHE A 136 19.26 -2.96 6.22
C PHE A 136 18.34 -4.03 5.62
N ASN A 137 17.08 -3.67 5.35
CA ASN A 137 16.10 -4.50 4.68
C ASN A 137 15.32 -3.61 3.68
N THR A 138 14.84 -4.20 2.60
CA THR A 138 14.02 -3.59 1.56
C THR A 138 12.53 -3.72 1.83
N ASP A 139 12.11 -4.58 2.76
CA ASP A 139 10.72 -4.79 3.16
C ASP A 139 10.07 -3.56 3.82
N GLN A 140 8.76 -3.43 3.64
CA GLN A 140 7.91 -2.52 4.41
C GLN A 140 7.24 -3.30 5.57
N SER A 141 6.95 -2.60 6.67
CA SER A 141 6.42 -3.25 7.88
C SER A 141 5.52 -2.31 8.67
N PHE A 142 4.65 -2.88 9.52
CA PHE A 142 3.68 -2.16 10.35
C PHE A 142 2.82 -1.17 9.56
N ASN A 143 3.25 0.08 9.48
CA ASN A 143 2.63 1.14 8.70
C ASN A 143 3.36 1.27 7.36
N GLY A 144 2.88 0.56 6.33
CA GLY A 144 3.45 0.58 4.98
C GLY A 144 3.93 1.96 4.54
N PRO A 145 3.04 2.97 4.41
CA PRO A 145 3.39 4.34 4.00
C PRO A 145 4.61 4.94 4.72
N ALA A 146 4.85 4.59 5.98
CA ALA A 146 5.93 5.16 6.77
C ALA A 146 7.34 4.85 6.23
N TRP A 147 7.49 3.94 5.25
CA TRP A 147 8.76 3.70 4.54
C TRP A 147 9.39 4.99 3.98
N CYS A 148 8.58 5.95 3.57
CA CYS A 148 9.09 7.21 3.00
C CYS A 148 9.91 8.03 4.02
N ILE A 149 9.61 7.92 5.33
CA ILE A 149 10.35 8.61 6.40
C ILE A 149 11.79 8.09 6.48
N SER A 150 11.97 6.77 6.33
CA SER A 150 13.28 6.14 6.30
C SER A 150 14.14 6.66 5.15
N VAL A 151 13.52 6.83 3.99
CA VAL A 151 14.16 7.43 2.81
C VAL A 151 14.41 8.92 3.01
N GLU A 152 13.48 9.70 3.58
CA GLU A 152 13.69 11.13 3.85
C GLU A 152 14.89 11.39 4.77
N ILE A 153 15.09 10.59 5.81
CA ILE A 153 16.27 10.71 6.69
C ILE A 153 17.55 10.52 5.89
N PHE A 154 17.60 9.48 5.04
CA PHE A 154 18.73 9.24 4.15
C PHE A 154 18.97 10.44 3.21
N LEU A 155 17.91 10.98 2.61
CA LEU A 155 17.99 12.13 1.71
C LEU A 155 18.47 13.41 2.40
N TYR A 156 18.04 13.66 3.63
CA TYR A 156 18.52 14.81 4.42
C TYR A 156 20.00 14.68 4.75
N ILE A 157 20.47 13.47 5.09
CA ILE A 157 21.89 13.20 5.30
C ILE A 157 22.67 13.47 4.00
N LEU A 158 22.20 12.90 2.89
CA LEU A 158 22.84 13.05 1.60
C LEU A 158 22.86 14.51 1.13
N PHE A 159 21.77 15.27 1.33
CA PHE A 159 21.69 16.70 1.04
C PHE A 159 22.68 17.53 1.86
N TYR A 160 22.82 17.24 3.16
CA TYR A 160 23.79 17.94 3.99
C TYR A 160 25.22 17.66 3.49
N ILE A 161 25.53 16.39 3.20
CA ILE A 161 26.84 15.97 2.67
C ILE A 161 27.14 16.70 1.36
N THR A 162 26.23 16.67 0.38
CA THR A 162 26.45 17.32 -0.93
C THR A 162 26.64 18.83 -0.79
N THR A 163 25.83 19.48 0.04
CA THR A 163 25.94 20.93 0.29
C THR A 163 27.25 21.25 1.01
N TYR A 164 27.58 20.56 2.09
CA TYR A 164 28.79 20.80 2.90
C TYR A 164 30.07 20.57 2.07
N PHE A 165 30.15 19.49 1.30
CA PHE A 165 31.32 19.20 0.46
C PHE A 165 31.42 20.10 -0.77
N SER A 166 30.36 20.79 -1.16
CA SER A 166 30.42 21.80 -2.22
C SER A 166 31.28 23.00 -1.81
N LYS A 167 31.49 23.26 -0.50
CA LYS A 167 32.31 24.36 0.02
C LYS A 167 31.97 25.72 -0.61
N ARG A 168 30.68 26.00 -0.79
CA ARG A 168 30.15 27.21 -1.46
C ARG A 168 30.49 27.33 -2.96
N ASP A 169 31.12 26.32 -3.56
CA ASP A 169 31.32 26.27 -5.01
C ASP A 169 30.03 25.81 -5.69
N ASN A 170 29.37 26.75 -6.37
CA ASN A 170 28.13 26.49 -7.09
C ASN A 170 28.28 25.46 -8.22
N ASN A 171 29.42 25.40 -8.91
CA ASN A 171 29.63 24.43 -9.99
C ASN A 171 29.76 23.02 -9.40
N LYS A 172 30.53 22.90 -8.31
CA LYS A 172 30.66 21.64 -7.58
C LYS A 172 29.32 21.19 -6.99
N TYR A 173 28.53 22.11 -6.43
CA TYR A 173 27.20 21.82 -5.92
C TYR A 173 26.27 21.26 -7.00
N ILE A 174 26.20 21.92 -8.15
CA ILE A 174 25.38 21.48 -9.29
C ILE A 174 25.88 20.12 -9.79
N LEU A 175 27.18 19.93 -9.94
CA LEU A 175 27.76 18.66 -10.39
C LEU A 175 27.37 17.51 -9.45
N LEU A 176 27.57 17.65 -8.14
CA LEU A 176 27.19 16.63 -7.15
C LEU A 176 25.68 16.33 -7.16
N THR A 177 24.87 17.36 -7.37
CA THR A 177 23.41 17.24 -7.46
C THR A 177 22.99 16.47 -8.71
N ILE A 178 23.54 16.82 -9.87
CA ILE A 178 23.32 16.11 -11.14
C ILE A 178 23.80 14.66 -11.04
N THR A 179 24.98 14.42 -10.50
CA THR A 179 25.50 13.07 -10.26
C THR A 179 24.57 12.24 -9.39
N SER A 180 23.98 12.84 -8.34
CA SER A 180 23.01 12.16 -7.47
C SER A 180 21.74 11.75 -8.25
N VAL A 181 21.23 12.64 -9.13
CA VAL A 181 20.10 12.31 -10.01
C VAL A 181 20.43 11.13 -10.93
N PHE A 182 21.59 11.15 -11.59
CA PHE A 182 22.01 10.08 -12.49
C PHE A 182 22.23 8.75 -11.76
N ILE A 183 22.83 8.76 -10.56
CA ILE A 183 23.00 7.55 -9.74
C ILE A 183 21.63 6.97 -9.38
N GLY A 184 20.69 7.80 -8.90
CA GLY A 184 19.33 7.36 -8.60
C GLY A 184 18.63 6.77 -9.83
N GLY A 185 18.70 7.45 -10.98
CA GLY A 185 18.13 6.98 -12.24
C GLY A 185 18.74 5.66 -12.72
N ALA A 186 20.07 5.51 -12.63
CA ALA A 186 20.77 4.30 -13.02
C ALA A 186 20.41 3.09 -12.14
N ILE A 187 20.24 3.29 -10.82
CA ILE A 187 19.81 2.22 -9.90
C ILE A 187 18.36 1.80 -10.20
N ILE A 188 17.47 2.76 -10.48
CA ILE A 188 16.08 2.47 -10.88
C ILE A 188 16.07 1.64 -12.18
N TYR A 189 16.81 2.10 -13.19
CA TYR A 189 16.88 1.41 -14.50
C TYR A 189 17.51 0.02 -14.39
N GLY A 190 18.55 -0.12 -13.57
CA GLY A 190 19.24 -1.38 -13.33
C GLY A 190 18.50 -2.37 -12.43
N GLY A 191 17.37 -1.97 -11.82
CA GLY A 191 16.55 -2.85 -10.97
C GLY A 191 17.28 -3.39 -9.73
N LEU A 192 18.31 -2.69 -9.23
CA LEU A 192 19.11 -3.17 -8.10
C LEU A 192 18.28 -3.13 -6.80
N ASN A 193 18.43 -4.14 -5.96
CA ASN A 193 17.66 -4.28 -4.72
C ASN A 193 18.51 -4.79 -3.54
N TYR A 194 19.57 -4.05 -3.23
CA TYR A 194 20.46 -4.31 -2.10
C TYR A 194 20.25 -3.28 -0.97
N PRO A 195 20.69 -3.57 0.27
CA PRO A 195 20.77 -2.56 1.32
C PRO A 195 21.45 -1.27 0.82
N ILE A 196 20.83 -0.13 1.07
CA ILE A 196 21.15 1.22 0.58
C ILE A 196 20.95 1.42 -0.93
N ILE A 197 21.34 0.44 -1.75
CA ILE A 197 21.26 0.46 -3.21
C ILE A 197 20.01 -0.31 -3.66
N ASN A 198 18.85 0.30 -3.45
CA ASN A 198 17.55 -0.28 -3.79
C ASN A 198 16.61 0.75 -4.41
N SER A 199 15.54 0.24 -5.03
CA SER A 199 14.52 1.06 -5.68
C SER A 199 13.90 2.15 -4.78
N PRO A 200 13.47 1.87 -3.52
CA PRO A 200 12.96 2.91 -2.61
C PRO A 200 13.93 4.07 -2.37
N MET A 201 15.21 3.78 -2.14
CA MET A 201 16.24 4.80 -1.95
C MET A 201 16.52 5.56 -3.25
N ALA A 202 16.66 4.83 -4.35
CA ALA A 202 17.02 5.39 -5.65
C ALA A 202 15.98 6.37 -6.21
N ARG A 203 14.69 6.02 -6.13
CA ARG A 203 13.59 6.92 -6.51
C ARG A 203 13.53 8.16 -5.63
N GLY A 204 13.83 8.01 -4.34
CA GLY A 204 13.97 9.12 -3.40
C GLY A 204 15.11 10.05 -3.81
N VAL A 205 16.30 9.50 -4.08
CA VAL A 205 17.49 10.27 -4.47
C VAL A 205 17.25 11.02 -5.77
N ALA A 206 16.76 10.33 -6.81
CA ALA A 206 16.50 10.95 -8.10
C ALA A 206 15.49 12.10 -7.96
N ALA A 207 14.32 11.86 -7.36
CA ALA A 207 13.28 12.88 -7.24
C ALA A 207 13.71 14.06 -6.34
N PHE A 208 14.34 13.79 -5.20
CA PHE A 208 14.79 14.82 -4.26
C PHE A 208 15.83 15.74 -4.90
N PHE A 209 16.85 15.19 -5.56
CA PHE A 209 17.91 15.99 -6.17
C PHE A 209 17.45 16.72 -7.43
N VAL A 210 16.46 16.22 -8.17
CA VAL A 210 15.75 17.02 -9.18
C VAL A 210 15.07 18.24 -8.52
N GLY A 211 14.44 18.05 -7.35
CA GLY A 211 13.89 19.15 -6.56
C GLY A 211 14.92 20.21 -6.15
N VAL A 212 16.12 19.77 -5.78
CA VAL A 212 17.25 20.67 -5.49
C VAL A 212 17.65 21.48 -6.72
N LEU A 213 17.77 20.84 -7.89
CA LEU A 213 18.07 21.53 -9.16
C LEU A 213 16.98 22.53 -9.54
N LEU A 214 15.72 22.18 -9.32
CA LEU A 214 14.59 23.09 -9.56
C LEU A 214 14.68 24.33 -8.68
N ASN A 215 15.12 24.20 -7.43
CA ASN A 215 15.32 25.38 -6.60
C ASN A 215 16.45 26.29 -7.11
N GLU A 216 17.59 25.71 -7.52
CA GLU A 216 18.69 26.47 -8.12
C GLU A 216 18.24 27.22 -9.38
N PHE A 217 17.47 26.55 -10.23
CA PHE A 217 16.89 27.13 -11.43
C PHE A 217 15.95 28.30 -11.11
N GLU A 218 15.03 28.10 -10.16
CA GLU A 218 14.06 29.13 -9.74
C GLU A 218 14.74 30.36 -9.15
N THR A 219 15.87 30.21 -8.47
CA THR A 219 16.61 31.34 -7.89
C THR A 219 17.43 32.14 -8.90
N LYS A 220 17.83 31.55 -10.04
CA LYS A 220 18.76 32.16 -11.00
C LYS A 220 18.10 32.78 -12.23
N TRP A 221 16.90 32.34 -12.61
CA TRP A 221 16.21 32.85 -13.80
C TRP A 221 15.44 34.15 -13.47
N GLU A 222 15.30 35.07 -14.42
CA GLU A 222 14.40 36.24 -14.39
C GLU A 222 12.89 35.90 -14.36
N ASP A 223 12.10 36.66 -13.60
CA ASP A 223 10.70 36.32 -13.29
C ASP A 223 9.72 36.44 -14.48
N GLU A 224 9.88 37.41 -15.39
CA GLU A 224 8.94 37.60 -16.50
C GLU A 224 8.96 36.46 -17.53
N SER A 225 10.15 35.91 -17.79
CA SER A 225 10.33 34.78 -18.70
C SER A 225 9.80 33.48 -18.09
N LYS A 226 9.94 33.29 -16.77
CA LYS A 226 9.40 32.13 -16.05
C LYS A 226 7.88 32.05 -16.14
N ALA A 227 7.17 33.15 -15.93
CA ALA A 227 5.71 33.17 -15.92
C ALA A 227 5.13 32.70 -17.28
N LYS A 228 5.68 33.22 -18.40
CA LYS A 228 5.25 32.83 -19.76
C LYS A 228 5.49 31.35 -20.06
N ILE A 229 6.64 30.83 -19.64
CA ILE A 229 6.99 29.40 -19.81
C ILE A 229 6.07 28.54 -18.95
N ALA A 230 5.87 28.92 -17.68
CA ALA A 230 4.99 28.22 -16.76
C ALA A 230 3.54 28.17 -17.24
N ASP A 231 3.03 29.23 -17.86
CA ASP A 231 1.70 29.24 -18.47
C ASP A 231 1.59 28.22 -19.61
N ARG A 232 2.58 28.16 -20.52
CA ARG A 232 2.61 27.17 -21.61
C ARG A 232 2.70 25.74 -21.08
N ILE A 233 3.58 25.51 -20.10
CA ILE A 233 3.72 24.21 -19.43
C ILE A 233 2.40 23.81 -18.77
N SER A 234 1.72 24.74 -18.09
CA SER A 234 0.45 24.45 -17.42
C SER A 234 -0.64 24.04 -18.42
N ILE A 235 -0.71 24.68 -19.59
CA ILE A 235 -1.63 24.29 -20.67
C ILE A 235 -1.32 22.89 -21.19
N ILE A 236 -0.04 22.56 -21.40
CA ILE A 236 0.39 21.22 -21.82
C ILE A 236 -0.02 20.17 -20.77
N LEU A 237 0.25 20.44 -19.48
CA LEU A 237 -0.13 19.54 -18.39
C LEU A 237 -1.65 19.34 -18.29
N MET A 238 -2.45 20.40 -18.51
CA MET A 238 -3.91 20.27 -18.60
C MET A 238 -4.33 19.40 -19.78
N GLY A 239 -3.71 19.58 -20.95
CA GLY A 239 -3.98 18.76 -22.13
C GLY A 239 -3.66 17.29 -21.88
N ILE A 240 -2.53 17.00 -21.25
CA ILE A 240 -2.16 15.63 -20.86
C ILE A 240 -3.15 15.09 -19.83
N GLY A 241 -3.46 15.84 -18.78
CA GLY A 241 -4.46 15.44 -17.77
C GLY A 241 -5.82 15.10 -18.37
N LEU A 242 -6.29 15.88 -19.34
CA LEU A 242 -7.52 15.60 -20.09
C LEU A 242 -7.42 14.30 -20.91
N ILE A 243 -6.29 14.06 -21.59
CA ILE A 243 -6.04 12.82 -22.32
C ILE A 243 -6.07 11.61 -21.37
N LEU A 244 -5.46 11.73 -20.17
CA LEU A 244 -5.47 10.65 -19.17
C LEU A 244 -6.89 10.34 -18.65
N ILE A 245 -7.76 11.34 -18.55
CA ILE A 245 -9.16 11.16 -18.13
C ILE A 245 -9.98 10.52 -19.25
N VAL A 246 -9.81 10.96 -20.50
CA VAL A 246 -10.61 10.50 -21.65
C VAL A 246 -10.15 9.15 -22.19
N SER A 247 -8.86 8.81 -22.02
CA SER A 247 -8.28 7.58 -22.56
C SER A 247 -7.30 6.89 -21.59
N PRO A 248 -7.78 6.39 -20.43
CA PRO A 248 -6.91 5.78 -19.42
C PRO A 248 -6.15 4.55 -19.93
N LEU A 249 -6.74 3.81 -20.89
CA LEU A 249 -6.23 2.55 -21.43
C LEU A 249 -5.10 2.71 -22.46
N ASN A 250 -4.78 3.92 -22.91
CA ASN A 250 -3.72 4.15 -23.91
C ASN A 250 -2.34 4.49 -23.31
N ILE A 251 -2.22 4.64 -21.99
CA ILE A 251 -0.94 4.99 -21.33
C ILE A 251 0.05 3.83 -21.38
N GLU A 252 -0.45 2.59 -21.25
CA GLU A 252 0.38 1.38 -21.41
C GLU A 252 1.03 1.28 -22.79
N ARG A 253 0.43 1.92 -23.81
CA ARG A 253 1.01 1.98 -25.16
C ARG A 253 2.07 3.06 -25.31
N LEU A 254 2.09 4.06 -24.43
CA LEU A 254 3.06 5.17 -24.48
C LEU A 254 4.38 4.82 -23.78
N PHE A 255 4.36 3.87 -22.84
CA PHE A 255 5.54 3.47 -22.08
C PHE A 255 5.75 1.98 -22.16
N GLU A 256 6.93 1.56 -22.63
CA GLU A 256 7.30 0.15 -22.77
C GLU A 256 7.25 -0.61 -21.44
N ASN A 257 7.52 0.07 -20.31
CA ASN A 257 7.48 -0.51 -18.98
C ASN A 257 7.24 0.55 -17.87
N ASP A 258 6.94 0.05 -16.67
CA ASP A 258 6.70 0.85 -15.46
C ASP A 258 7.89 1.75 -15.08
N VAL A 259 9.11 1.32 -15.39
CA VAL A 259 10.36 2.05 -15.07
C VAL A 259 10.49 3.32 -15.91
N SER A 260 10.29 3.22 -17.23
CA SER A 260 10.31 4.36 -18.15
C SER A 260 9.24 5.38 -17.78
N PHE A 261 8.05 4.90 -17.40
CA PHE A 261 6.99 5.76 -16.90
C PHE A 261 7.41 6.49 -15.63
N GLN A 262 7.94 5.78 -14.63
CA GLN A 262 8.43 6.36 -13.38
C GLN A 262 9.51 7.43 -13.62
N LEU A 263 10.50 7.15 -14.46
CA LEU A 263 11.56 8.10 -14.79
C LEU A 263 11.00 9.33 -15.51
N SER A 264 10.02 9.16 -16.40
CA SER A 264 9.35 10.30 -17.05
C SER A 264 8.64 11.21 -16.05
N LEU A 265 8.03 10.64 -15.00
CA LEU A 265 7.41 11.41 -13.93
C LEU A 265 8.45 12.24 -13.16
N ILE A 266 9.58 11.63 -12.83
CA ILE A 266 10.67 12.28 -12.08
C ILE A 266 11.36 13.38 -12.90
N ILE A 267 11.64 13.13 -14.18
CA ILE A 267 12.47 14.02 -15.01
C ILE A 267 11.65 15.09 -15.74
N VAL A 268 10.40 14.80 -16.07
CA VAL A 268 9.58 15.66 -16.94
C VAL A 268 8.33 16.17 -16.21
N PHE A 269 7.42 15.28 -15.82
CA PHE A 269 6.09 15.70 -15.39
C PHE A 269 6.06 16.44 -14.05
N PHE A 270 6.67 15.88 -12.99
CA PHE A 270 6.69 16.54 -11.69
C PHE A 270 7.50 17.83 -11.68
N PRO A 271 8.65 17.93 -12.37
CA PRO A 271 9.34 19.21 -12.55
C PRO A 271 8.48 20.27 -13.23
N MET A 272 7.83 19.92 -14.34
CA MET A 272 6.88 20.79 -15.04
C MET A 272 5.74 21.25 -14.11
N LEU A 273 5.20 20.33 -13.30
CA LEU A 273 4.13 20.63 -12.35
C LEU A 273 4.58 21.59 -11.24
N ILE A 274 5.79 21.41 -10.70
CA ILE A 274 6.36 22.30 -9.67
C ILE A 274 6.60 23.69 -10.23
N VAL A 275 7.25 23.81 -11.39
CA VAL A 275 7.50 25.11 -12.04
C VAL A 275 6.18 25.83 -12.31
N SER A 276 5.18 25.11 -12.81
CA SER A 276 3.83 25.63 -13.05
C SER A 276 3.19 26.11 -11.74
N ALA A 277 3.23 25.32 -10.67
CA ALA A 277 2.61 25.68 -9.41
C ALA A 277 3.23 26.91 -8.72
N ILE A 278 4.50 27.22 -9.01
CA ILE A 278 5.20 28.40 -8.46
C ILE A 278 4.94 29.64 -9.33
N ASN A 279 5.10 29.50 -10.65
CA ASN A 279 5.21 30.63 -11.57
C ASN A 279 3.94 30.94 -12.36
N CYS A 280 3.05 29.96 -12.57
CA CYS A 280 1.79 30.17 -13.27
C CYS A 280 0.77 30.82 -12.33
N VAL A 281 0.33 32.04 -12.65
CA VAL A 281 -0.50 32.87 -11.74
C VAL A 281 -1.84 32.21 -11.43
N TRP A 282 -2.53 31.67 -12.43
CA TRP A 282 -3.87 31.09 -12.24
C TRP A 282 -3.79 29.76 -11.49
N LEU A 283 -2.82 28.90 -11.83
CA LEU A 283 -2.62 27.62 -11.15
C LEU A 283 -2.21 27.85 -9.69
N ARG A 284 -1.29 28.78 -9.44
CA ARG A 284 -0.91 29.17 -8.08
C ARG A 284 -2.11 29.65 -7.28
N ARG A 285 -2.92 30.57 -7.81
CA ARG A 285 -4.14 31.06 -7.15
C ARG A 285 -5.11 29.93 -6.83
N PHE A 286 -5.29 28.98 -7.75
CA PHE A 286 -6.12 27.80 -7.54
C PHE A 286 -5.56 26.91 -6.43
N LEU A 287 -4.28 26.54 -6.47
CA LEU A 287 -3.63 25.73 -5.43
C LEU A 287 -3.65 26.42 -4.06
N GLU A 288 -3.71 27.74 -4.06
CA GLU A 288 -3.71 28.57 -2.86
C GLU A 288 -5.09 28.88 -2.28
N ILE A 289 -6.16 28.26 -2.78
CA ILE A 289 -7.48 28.34 -2.13
C ILE A 289 -7.44 27.72 -0.73
N LYS A 290 -8.32 28.19 0.16
CA LYS A 290 -8.32 27.77 1.58
C LYS A 290 -8.37 26.25 1.77
N PRO A 291 -9.24 25.47 1.09
CA PRO A 291 -9.27 24.02 1.26
C PRO A 291 -7.94 23.34 0.94
N LEU A 292 -7.31 23.68 -0.19
CA LEU A 292 -6.05 23.07 -0.62
C LEU A 292 -4.87 23.48 0.28
N LYS A 293 -4.86 24.73 0.76
CA LYS A 293 -3.91 25.17 1.81
C LYS A 293 -4.05 24.33 3.08
N ILE A 294 -5.29 24.07 3.52
CA ILE A 294 -5.53 23.24 4.72
C ILE A 294 -5.04 21.81 4.48
N ILE A 295 -5.42 21.19 3.37
CA ILE A 295 -5.00 19.82 3.01
C ILE A 295 -3.47 19.73 2.95
N GLY A 296 -2.81 20.70 2.34
CA GLY A 296 -1.35 20.76 2.29
C GLY A 296 -0.71 20.79 3.68
N THR A 297 -1.31 21.54 4.61
CA THR A 297 -0.84 21.62 6.00
C THR A 297 -1.11 20.38 6.86
N VAL A 298 -1.90 19.42 6.37
CA VAL A 298 -2.21 18.15 7.07
C VAL A 298 -1.76 16.92 6.30
N SER A 299 -0.95 17.12 5.26
CA SER A 299 -0.54 16.05 4.35
C SER A 299 0.17 14.90 5.09
N LEU A 300 1.05 15.21 6.04
CA LEU A 300 1.74 14.19 6.85
C LEU A 300 0.75 13.39 7.71
N GLU A 301 -0.21 14.07 8.33
CA GLU A 301 -1.23 13.45 9.17
C GLU A 301 -2.10 12.48 8.35
N VAL A 302 -2.62 12.92 7.20
CA VAL A 302 -3.38 12.06 6.29
C VAL A 302 -2.53 10.86 5.85
N TYR A 303 -1.29 11.11 5.47
CA TYR A 303 -0.38 10.08 4.96
C TYR A 303 -0.05 9.00 6.00
N LEU A 304 0.05 9.33 7.29
CA LEU A 304 0.37 8.35 8.32
C LEU A 304 -0.86 7.69 8.96
N LEU A 305 -2.03 8.36 8.97
CA LEU A 305 -3.22 7.88 9.67
C LEU A 305 -4.16 7.03 8.80
N HIS A 306 -4.10 7.15 7.47
CA HIS A 306 -5.06 6.46 6.60
C HIS A 306 -4.98 4.92 6.71
N THR A 307 -3.78 4.33 6.80
CA THR A 307 -3.57 2.89 7.02
C THR A 307 -4.01 2.40 8.41
N PRO A 308 -3.71 3.09 9.54
CA PRO A 308 -4.37 2.85 10.82
C PRO A 308 -5.89 2.81 10.74
N VAL A 309 -6.52 3.73 9.99
CA VAL A 309 -7.98 3.72 9.81
C VAL A 309 -8.42 2.49 9.03
N GLN A 310 -7.72 2.10 7.96
CA GLN A 310 -8.01 0.90 7.17
C GLN A 310 -7.99 -0.38 8.02
N ILE A 311 -6.93 -0.62 8.79
CA ILE A 311 -6.85 -1.81 9.65
C ILE A 311 -7.94 -1.80 10.72
N THR A 312 -8.30 -0.64 11.24
CA THR A 312 -9.40 -0.50 12.22
C THR A 312 -10.72 -0.93 11.63
N ILE A 313 -11.06 -0.42 10.44
CA ILE A 313 -12.28 -0.78 9.72
C ILE A 313 -12.30 -2.28 9.44
N LYS A 314 -11.20 -2.85 8.91
CA LYS A 314 -11.12 -4.30 8.62
C LYS A 314 -11.23 -5.15 9.89
N THR A 315 -10.66 -4.68 10.99
CA THR A 315 -10.76 -5.36 12.30
C THR A 315 -12.19 -5.35 12.81
N ILE A 316 -12.89 -4.21 12.74
CA ILE A 316 -14.30 -4.08 13.16
C ILE A 316 -15.22 -4.94 12.28
N ASP A 317 -15.03 -4.90 10.96
CA ASP A 317 -15.77 -5.72 10.00
C ASP A 317 -15.67 -7.22 10.31
N LYS A 318 -14.43 -7.69 10.58
CA LYS A 318 -14.18 -9.09 10.97
C LYS A 318 -14.72 -9.43 12.36
N LEU A 319 -14.54 -8.55 13.33
CA LEU A 319 -14.97 -8.76 14.72
C LEU A 319 -16.49 -8.87 14.85
N LEU A 320 -17.22 -8.02 14.11
CA LEU A 320 -18.68 -7.93 14.18
C LEU A 320 -19.40 -8.72 13.07
N GLY A 321 -18.66 -9.30 12.12
CA GLY A 321 -19.25 -10.02 10.98
C GLY A 321 -20.11 -9.13 10.09
N LEU A 322 -19.68 -7.89 9.83
CA LEU A 322 -20.50 -6.90 9.10
C LEU A 322 -20.57 -7.19 7.60
N HIS A 323 -19.59 -7.92 7.06
CA HIS A 323 -19.47 -8.22 5.63
C HIS A 323 -19.53 -6.94 4.78
N ILE A 324 -18.74 -5.93 5.16
CA ILE A 324 -18.72 -4.63 4.48
C ILE A 324 -18.36 -4.79 3.00
N ASP A 325 -19.18 -4.23 2.12
CA ASP A 325 -18.85 -4.07 0.71
C ASP A 325 -17.92 -2.87 0.51
N TYR A 326 -16.63 -3.15 0.33
CA TYR A 326 -15.61 -2.14 0.11
C TYR A 326 -15.61 -1.58 -1.34
N LEU A 327 -16.42 -2.12 -2.27
CA LEU A 327 -16.63 -1.53 -3.60
C LEU A 327 -17.65 -0.38 -3.54
N ASN A 328 -18.46 -0.35 -2.49
CA ASN A 328 -19.49 0.65 -2.31
C ASN A 328 -18.90 2.06 -2.15
N ILE A 329 -19.37 2.99 -2.97
CA ILE A 329 -18.96 4.41 -2.93
C ILE A 329 -19.21 5.07 -1.56
N TYR A 330 -20.27 4.68 -0.86
CA TYR A 330 -20.58 5.22 0.47
C TYR A 330 -19.54 4.77 1.50
N MET A 331 -19.03 3.53 1.38
CA MET A 331 -17.95 3.05 2.23
C MET A 331 -16.66 3.83 1.98
N TRP A 332 -16.34 4.09 0.71
CA TRP A 332 -15.20 4.90 0.32
C TRP A 332 -15.29 6.35 0.84
N ILE A 333 -16.44 7.01 0.67
CA ILE A 333 -16.70 8.36 1.21
C ILE A 333 -16.63 8.35 2.75
N GLY A 334 -17.18 7.32 3.39
CA GLY A 334 -17.12 7.14 4.84
C GLY A 334 -15.68 7.02 5.34
N TYR A 335 -14.85 6.21 4.70
CA TYR A 335 -13.43 6.06 4.99
C TYR A 335 -12.66 7.39 4.87
N ILE A 336 -12.87 8.14 3.79
CA ILE A 336 -12.26 9.46 3.61
C ILE A 336 -12.69 10.40 4.74
N THR A 337 -13.99 10.45 5.03
CA THR A 337 -14.56 11.35 6.04
C THR A 337 -14.02 11.03 7.43
N ILE A 338 -14.02 9.75 7.83
CA ILE A 338 -13.49 9.29 9.12
C ILE A 338 -12.00 9.63 9.23
N THR A 339 -11.22 9.36 8.19
CA THR A 339 -9.78 9.67 8.17
C THR A 339 -9.55 11.17 8.35
N MET A 340 -10.28 12.01 7.61
CA MET A 340 -10.15 13.47 7.70
C MET A 340 -10.59 14.00 9.08
N LEU A 341 -11.64 13.45 9.68
CA LEU A 341 -12.06 13.81 11.04
C LEU A 341 -10.98 13.46 12.07
N ILE A 342 -10.41 12.26 12.01
CA ILE A 342 -9.32 11.84 12.90
C ILE A 342 -8.10 12.75 12.72
N VAL A 343 -7.73 13.07 11.48
CA VAL A 343 -6.64 14.00 11.17
C VAL A 343 -6.89 15.37 11.80
N MET A 344 -8.10 15.92 11.68
CA MET A 344 -8.45 17.20 12.30
C MET A 344 -8.37 17.16 13.83
N VAL A 345 -8.83 16.06 14.43
CA VAL A 345 -8.74 15.83 15.89
C VAL A 345 -7.27 15.78 16.33
N VAL A 346 -6.46 14.93 15.69
CA VAL A 346 -5.03 14.78 15.98
C VAL A 346 -4.30 16.12 15.83
N LYS A 347 -4.60 16.88 14.77
CA LYS A 347 -4.03 18.21 14.55
C LYS A 347 -4.44 19.23 15.61
N HIS A 348 -5.70 19.23 16.01
CA HIS A 348 -6.19 20.13 17.05
C HIS A 348 -5.48 19.89 18.39
N PHE A 349 -5.29 18.62 18.75
CA PHE A 349 -4.55 18.25 19.96
C PHE A 349 -3.04 18.51 19.83
N SER A 350 -2.43 18.25 18.67
CA SER A 350 -1.01 18.55 18.45
C SER A 350 -0.70 20.05 18.49
N GLY A 351 -1.65 20.89 18.09
CA GLY A 351 -1.53 22.36 18.17
C GLY A 351 -1.72 22.94 19.57
N ARG A 352 -2.48 22.27 20.45
CA ARG A 352 -2.76 22.73 21.83
C ARG A 352 -1.79 22.19 22.88
N LEU A 353 -1.23 21.00 22.67
CA LEU A 353 -0.35 20.36 23.63
C LEU A 353 1.06 20.97 23.55
N ASN A 354 1.54 21.47 24.68
CA ASN A 354 2.94 21.85 24.85
C ASN A 354 3.81 20.65 24.42
N LYS A 355 4.83 20.86 23.56
CA LYS A 355 5.63 19.81 22.88
C LYS A 355 6.21 18.70 23.78
N ARG A 356 6.10 18.84 25.10
CA ARG A 356 6.64 17.95 26.13
C ARG A 356 5.74 16.74 26.48
N ASN A 357 4.41 16.83 26.32
CA ASN A 357 3.47 15.78 26.80
C ASN A 357 2.64 15.09 25.71
N TYR A 358 2.75 15.50 24.44
CA TYR A 358 1.98 14.98 23.32
C TYR A 358 2.08 13.45 23.14
N PHE A 359 3.29 12.91 23.30
CA PHE A 359 3.52 11.47 23.20
C PHE A 359 2.76 10.70 24.29
N ARG A 360 2.77 11.20 25.53
CA ARG A 360 2.11 10.56 26.67
C ARG A 360 0.59 10.50 26.49
N ASP A 361 -0.03 11.63 26.16
CA ASP A 361 -1.50 11.71 26.17
C ASP A 361 -2.12 10.95 24.99
N THR A 362 -1.43 10.92 23.84
CA THR A 362 -1.88 10.13 22.68
C THR A 362 -1.57 8.64 22.84
N LEU A 363 -0.43 8.30 23.45
CA LEU A 363 -0.12 6.94 23.89
C LEU A 363 -1.16 6.42 24.89
N VAL A 364 -1.62 7.25 25.82
CA VAL A 364 -2.67 6.89 26.78
C VAL A 364 -4.01 6.64 26.09
N ALA A 365 -4.40 7.45 25.11
CA ALA A 365 -5.62 7.22 24.33
C ALA A 365 -5.54 5.92 23.51
N THR A 366 -4.39 5.65 22.89
CA THR A 366 -4.13 4.39 22.17
C THR A 366 -4.12 3.20 23.13
N ILE A 367 -3.44 3.27 24.26
CA ILE A 367 -3.43 2.22 25.29
C ILE A 367 -4.85 1.98 25.80
N PHE A 368 -5.64 3.03 26.06
CA PHE A 368 -7.03 2.90 26.50
C PHE A 368 -7.89 2.17 25.45
N PHE A 369 -7.73 2.50 24.16
CA PHE A 369 -8.41 1.80 23.07
C PHE A 369 -7.94 0.33 22.94
N CYS A 370 -6.64 0.09 23.12
CA CYS A 370 -6.05 -1.25 23.15
C CYS A 370 -6.53 -2.05 24.35
N VAL A 371 -6.73 -1.43 25.51
CA VAL A 371 -7.30 -2.05 26.72
C VAL A 371 -8.76 -2.41 26.50
N ILE A 372 -9.53 -1.59 25.78
CA ILE A 372 -10.91 -1.93 25.36
C ILE A 372 -10.89 -3.12 24.40
N LEU A 373 -9.97 -3.16 23.43
CA LEU A 373 -9.82 -4.30 22.51
C LEU A 373 -9.30 -5.57 23.21
N VAL A 374 -8.44 -5.43 24.22
CA VAL A 374 -7.98 -6.55 25.07
C VAL A 374 -9.10 -7.01 26.01
N ALA A 375 -9.95 -6.12 26.51
CA ALA A 375 -11.15 -6.48 27.25
C ALA A 375 -12.16 -7.25 26.37
N ILE A 376 -12.24 -6.90 25.08
CA ILE A 376 -12.96 -7.67 24.06
C ILE A 376 -12.24 -9.00 23.76
N ARG A 377 -10.91 -9.06 23.82
CA ARG A 377 -10.14 -10.31 23.65
C ARG A 377 -10.31 -11.28 24.83
N LEU A 378 -10.47 -10.74 26.04
CA LEU A 378 -10.84 -11.51 27.23
C LEU A 378 -12.26 -12.08 27.16
N SER A 379 -13.08 -11.68 26.18
CA SER A 379 -14.38 -12.32 25.88
C SER A 379 -14.26 -13.57 24.99
N GLY A 380 -13.04 -14.05 24.68
CA GLY A 380 -12.79 -15.47 24.39
C GLY A 380 -12.74 -15.92 22.92
N VAL A 381 -12.05 -15.21 22.02
CA VAL A 381 -11.83 -15.69 20.63
C VAL A 381 -10.35 -15.70 20.26
N TYR A 382 -9.82 -16.89 19.94
CA TYR A 382 -8.47 -17.14 19.43
C TYR A 382 -8.49 -18.24 18.35
N LEU A 383 -7.62 -18.12 17.34
CA LEU A 383 -7.12 -19.20 16.46
C LEU A 383 -5.73 -18.84 15.89
N SER A 384 -4.86 -19.85 15.74
CA SER A 384 -3.52 -19.76 15.15
C SER A 384 -3.46 -20.45 13.78
N PRO A 385 -2.61 -20.02 12.83
CA PRO A 385 -2.28 -20.79 11.64
C PRO A 385 -0.92 -21.47 11.76
N ILE A 386 -0.83 -22.71 11.26
CA ILE A 386 0.41 -23.37 10.85
C ILE A 386 0.12 -23.98 9.47
N VAL A 387 0.99 -23.72 8.50
CA VAL A 387 1.00 -24.39 7.18
C VAL A 387 2.41 -24.93 6.97
N ASP A 388 2.50 -26.18 6.50
CA ASP A 388 3.74 -26.84 6.08
C ASP A 388 3.72 -27.05 4.55
N ASN A 389 4.89 -26.93 3.92
CA ASN A 389 5.10 -26.77 2.47
C ASN A 389 5.54 -28.07 1.80
N ASN A 390 4.79 -28.53 0.80
CA ASN A 390 5.27 -29.45 -0.25
C ASN A 390 4.41 -29.34 -1.54
N LEU A 391 4.57 -28.27 -2.32
CA LEU A 391 3.94 -28.13 -3.64
C LEU A 391 4.98 -27.77 -4.71
N VAL A 392 4.83 -28.37 -5.89
CA VAL A 392 5.65 -28.18 -7.09
C VAL A 392 4.97 -27.16 -8.01
N TYR A 393 5.72 -26.19 -8.51
CA TYR A 393 5.24 -25.05 -9.30
C TYR A 393 5.52 -25.24 -10.81
N THR A 394 4.67 -24.70 -11.68
CA THR A 394 4.96 -24.54 -13.12
C THR A 394 4.87 -23.07 -13.56
N ASP A 395 5.73 -22.70 -14.50
CA ASP A 395 6.20 -21.32 -14.75
C ASP A 395 5.22 -20.35 -15.42
N ASN A 396 3.95 -20.70 -15.63
CA ASN A 396 2.99 -19.75 -16.19
C ASN A 396 1.55 -19.99 -15.71
N SER A 397 1.03 -18.98 -15.00
CA SER A 397 -0.36 -18.74 -14.56
C SER A 397 -0.75 -19.22 -13.16
N LYS A 398 -1.54 -18.35 -12.52
CA LYS A 398 -1.80 -18.22 -11.09
C LYS A 398 -2.87 -19.19 -10.57
N GLY A 399 -2.61 -20.49 -10.63
CA GLY A 399 -3.48 -21.53 -10.08
C GLY A 399 -2.76 -22.87 -9.91
N VAL A 400 -3.35 -23.78 -9.12
CA VAL A 400 -2.79 -25.13 -8.89
C VAL A 400 -3.53 -26.14 -9.77
N VAL A 401 -2.78 -26.82 -10.63
CA VAL A 401 -3.30 -27.84 -11.54
C VAL A 401 -3.60 -29.14 -10.79
N ILE A 402 -4.78 -29.72 -11.02
CA ILE A 402 -5.13 -31.06 -10.52
C ILE A 402 -4.98 -32.08 -11.66
N LEU A 403 -4.12 -33.08 -11.49
CA LEU A 403 -3.97 -34.22 -12.41
C LEU A 403 -4.33 -35.53 -11.70
N GLU A 404 -4.65 -36.55 -12.49
CA GLU A 404 -4.89 -37.92 -12.02
C GLU A 404 -3.75 -38.39 -11.11
N GLY A 405 -4.11 -38.89 -9.91
CA GLY A 405 -3.15 -39.37 -8.91
C GLY A 405 -2.61 -38.32 -7.94
N ASN A 406 -2.97 -37.04 -8.10
CA ASN A 406 -2.61 -35.98 -7.15
C ASN A 406 -3.82 -35.52 -6.33
N GLU A 407 -3.61 -35.33 -5.02
CA GLU A 407 -4.61 -34.78 -4.11
C GLU A 407 -4.25 -33.34 -3.75
N LEU A 408 -5.20 -32.42 -3.93
CA LEU A 408 -5.10 -31.08 -3.39
C LEU A 408 -6.03 -30.95 -2.21
N TRP A 409 -5.52 -30.41 -1.10
CA TRP A 409 -6.32 -30.34 0.11
C TRP A 409 -6.07 -29.08 0.93
N GLU A 410 -7.08 -28.72 1.72
CA GLU A 410 -7.00 -27.65 2.70
C GLU A 410 -7.64 -28.10 4.02
N ASP A 411 -6.93 -27.92 5.14
CA ASP A 411 -7.43 -28.28 6.46
C ASP A 411 -8.24 -27.12 7.06
N PHE A 412 -9.39 -27.44 7.63
CA PHE A 412 -10.26 -26.51 8.35
C PHE A 412 -10.79 -27.14 9.64
N LYS A 413 -11.19 -26.31 10.60
CA LYS A 413 -11.63 -26.78 11.92
C LYS A 413 -13.06 -26.39 12.22
N VAL A 414 -13.86 -27.34 12.68
CA VAL A 414 -15.24 -27.13 13.12
C VAL A 414 -15.26 -27.12 14.65
N LYS A 415 -15.75 -26.04 15.26
CA LYS A 415 -15.72 -25.84 16.73
C LYS A 415 -16.94 -26.39 17.45
N ASP A 416 -18.12 -26.16 16.90
CA ASP A 416 -19.40 -26.67 17.40
C ASP A 416 -19.98 -27.59 16.34
N THR A 417 -20.77 -28.59 16.72
CA THR A 417 -21.49 -29.43 15.75
C THR A 417 -22.25 -28.55 14.78
N SER A 418 -21.86 -28.62 13.51
CA SER A 418 -22.33 -27.72 12.45
C SER A 418 -22.90 -28.52 11.31
N ILE A 419 -23.88 -27.96 10.62
CA ILE A 419 -24.43 -28.51 9.38
C ILE A 419 -23.73 -27.79 8.24
N LEU A 420 -23.03 -28.55 7.41
CA LEU A 420 -22.44 -28.03 6.19
C LEU A 420 -23.57 -27.66 5.21
N GLU A 421 -23.57 -26.43 4.72
CA GLU A 421 -24.62 -25.93 3.82
C GLU A 421 -24.13 -25.84 2.38
N LYS A 422 -22.88 -25.40 2.21
CA LYS A 422 -22.34 -25.09 0.89
C LYS A 422 -20.83 -25.11 0.85
N ILE A 423 -20.28 -25.54 -0.28
CA ILE A 423 -18.86 -25.40 -0.62
C ILE A 423 -18.74 -24.51 -1.84
N GLN A 424 -17.84 -23.53 -1.79
CA GLN A 424 -17.48 -22.68 -2.92
C GLN A 424 -15.99 -22.80 -3.24
N PHE A 425 -15.65 -22.91 -4.52
CA PHE A 425 -14.28 -22.86 -5.01
C PHE A 425 -14.22 -22.14 -6.37
N TYR A 426 -13.03 -21.66 -6.72
CA TYR A 426 -12.79 -20.88 -7.94
C TYR A 426 -11.91 -21.66 -8.91
N THR A 427 -12.34 -21.74 -10.17
CA THR A 427 -11.67 -22.51 -11.22
C THR A 427 -11.01 -21.62 -12.27
N ILE A 428 -9.90 -22.11 -12.81
CA ILE A 428 -9.22 -21.60 -13.99
C ILE A 428 -9.21 -22.73 -15.04
N THR A 429 -9.82 -22.45 -16.18
CA THR A 429 -10.01 -23.34 -17.32
C THR A 429 -9.23 -22.89 -18.56
N TRP A 430 -8.69 -21.67 -18.60
CA TRP A 430 -7.99 -21.08 -19.75
C TRP A 430 -8.77 -21.09 -21.07
N ASN A 431 -10.10 -20.98 -21.00
CA ASN A 431 -11.06 -21.18 -22.11
C ASN A 431 -10.94 -22.54 -22.83
N GLU A 432 -10.33 -23.55 -22.22
CA GLU A 432 -10.27 -24.90 -22.77
C GLU A 432 -11.63 -25.61 -22.69
N SER A 433 -11.89 -26.49 -23.66
CA SER A 433 -13.05 -27.40 -23.62
C SER A 433 -12.68 -28.72 -22.94
N PHE A 434 -13.56 -29.18 -22.06
CA PHE A 434 -13.41 -30.45 -21.32
C PHE A 434 -14.31 -31.54 -21.91
N ASP A 435 -13.86 -32.79 -21.85
CA ASP A 435 -14.66 -33.94 -22.26
C ASP A 435 -15.83 -34.18 -21.30
N ASP A 436 -16.94 -34.73 -21.78
CA ASP A 436 -18.15 -34.98 -20.97
C ASP A 436 -17.93 -35.95 -19.79
N ASN A 437 -16.85 -36.73 -19.84
CA ASN A 437 -16.50 -37.72 -18.83
C ASN A 437 -15.51 -37.21 -17.79
N GLN A 438 -14.94 -36.00 -17.94
CA GLN A 438 -13.97 -35.47 -16.97
C GLN A 438 -14.68 -34.85 -15.76
N PHE A 439 -14.18 -35.14 -14.56
CA PHE A 439 -14.73 -34.63 -13.31
C PHE A 439 -13.66 -34.38 -12.24
N VAL A 440 -13.97 -33.44 -11.35
CA VAL A 440 -13.25 -33.27 -10.08
C VAL A 440 -14.14 -33.75 -8.95
N THR A 441 -13.59 -34.64 -8.13
CA THR A 441 -14.23 -35.10 -6.91
C THR A 441 -13.86 -34.16 -5.78
N VAL A 442 -14.87 -33.63 -5.10
CA VAL A 442 -14.73 -32.83 -3.89
C VAL A 442 -15.19 -33.68 -2.72
N SER A 443 -14.31 -33.88 -1.73
CA SER A 443 -14.64 -34.64 -0.54
C SER A 443 -14.26 -33.93 0.75
N ILE A 444 -15.01 -34.19 1.82
CA ILE A 444 -14.69 -33.73 3.17
C ILE A 444 -14.36 -34.93 4.02
N VAL A 445 -13.17 -34.91 4.60
CA VAL A 445 -12.62 -36.00 5.40
C VAL A 445 -12.38 -35.49 6.82
N ASN A 446 -12.75 -36.29 7.83
CA ASN A 446 -12.38 -36.02 9.22
C ASN A 446 -10.91 -36.42 9.43
N CYS A 447 -10.05 -35.48 9.82
CA CYS A 447 -8.62 -35.72 9.97
C CYS A 447 -8.26 -36.66 11.15
N GLU A 448 -9.20 -36.92 12.05
CA GLU A 448 -8.96 -37.77 13.23
C GLU A 448 -9.41 -39.22 12.99
N THR A 449 -10.41 -39.43 12.13
CA THR A 449 -11.00 -40.75 11.87
C THR A 449 -10.79 -41.25 10.44
N ASP A 450 -10.23 -40.41 9.56
CA ASP A 450 -10.17 -40.60 8.10
C ASP A 450 -11.54 -40.92 7.46
N GLU A 451 -12.63 -40.60 8.16
CA GLU A 451 -13.99 -40.81 7.66
C GLU A 451 -14.37 -39.73 6.65
N LYS A 452 -14.76 -40.14 5.45
CA LYS A 452 -15.27 -39.24 4.41
C LYS A 452 -16.74 -38.92 4.71
N LEU A 453 -17.00 -37.69 5.17
CA LEU A 453 -18.33 -37.19 5.53
C LEU A 453 -19.16 -36.73 4.33
N TYR A 454 -18.50 -36.37 3.24
CA TYR A 454 -19.13 -35.89 2.02
C TYR A 454 -18.26 -36.20 0.81
N GLU A 455 -18.92 -36.53 -0.30
CA GLU A 455 -18.29 -36.70 -1.61
C GLU A 455 -19.25 -36.24 -2.70
N SER A 456 -18.75 -35.47 -3.65
CA SER A 456 -19.50 -35.10 -4.85
C SER A 456 -18.59 -34.94 -6.05
N GLU A 457 -19.07 -35.37 -7.21
CA GLU A 457 -18.40 -35.18 -8.49
C GLU A 457 -18.92 -33.91 -9.18
N VAL A 458 -17.99 -33.06 -9.60
CA VAL A 458 -18.26 -31.87 -10.40
C VAL A 458 -17.71 -32.09 -11.79
N ARG A 459 -18.60 -32.15 -12.79
CA ARG A 459 -18.22 -32.33 -14.20
C ARG A 459 -17.49 -31.10 -14.73
N LEU A 460 -16.31 -31.30 -15.33
CA LEU A 460 -15.46 -30.21 -15.79
C LEU A 460 -16.06 -29.42 -16.96
N ASN A 461 -16.91 -30.04 -17.79
CA ASN A 461 -17.63 -29.33 -18.85
C ASN A 461 -18.60 -28.25 -18.32
N THR A 462 -18.92 -28.28 -17.02
CA THR A 462 -19.71 -27.23 -16.37
C THR A 462 -18.84 -26.08 -15.88
N CYS A 463 -17.51 -26.25 -15.78
CA CYS A 463 -16.52 -25.29 -15.29
C CYS A 463 -16.27 -24.12 -16.26
N LYS A 464 -16.08 -22.91 -15.73
CA LYS A 464 -15.79 -21.68 -16.48
C LYS A 464 -14.74 -20.85 -15.76
N ASP A 465 -13.91 -20.16 -16.52
CA ASP A 465 -12.93 -19.21 -16.00
C ASP A 465 -13.57 -18.17 -15.07
N ALA A 466 -12.92 -17.93 -13.94
CA ALA A 466 -13.28 -16.91 -12.94
C ALA A 466 -14.74 -17.00 -12.42
N SER A 467 -15.38 -18.16 -12.57
CA SER A 467 -16.73 -18.42 -12.05
C SER A 467 -16.65 -19.09 -10.68
N VAL A 468 -17.61 -18.74 -9.81
CA VAL A 468 -17.76 -19.39 -8.49
C VAL A 468 -18.53 -20.69 -8.73
N TYR A 469 -17.90 -21.83 -8.41
CA TYR A 469 -18.61 -23.10 -8.35
C TYR A 469 -19.20 -23.29 -6.98
N GLU A 470 -20.48 -23.62 -6.96
CA GLU A 470 -21.29 -23.73 -5.77
C GLU A 470 -21.83 -25.16 -5.67
N ILE A 471 -21.36 -25.90 -4.68
CA ILE A 471 -21.94 -27.18 -4.31
C ILE A 471 -22.91 -26.91 -3.17
N ASP A 472 -24.20 -26.82 -3.48
CA ASP A 472 -25.26 -26.75 -2.48
C ASP A 472 -25.59 -28.17 -2.00
N LEU A 473 -25.46 -28.41 -0.69
CA LEU A 473 -25.72 -29.73 -0.13
C LEU A 473 -27.21 -29.94 0.08
N SER A 474 -27.80 -30.86 -0.69
CA SER A 474 -29.20 -31.28 -0.55
C SER A 474 -29.44 -32.16 0.68
N GLU A 475 -28.40 -32.87 1.15
CA GLU A 475 -28.42 -33.68 2.36
C GLU A 475 -27.70 -32.95 3.52
N GLN A 476 -28.26 -33.06 4.74
CA GLN A 476 -27.68 -32.41 5.91
C GLN A 476 -26.43 -33.14 6.39
N VAL A 477 -25.26 -32.74 5.88
CA VAL A 477 -23.97 -33.25 6.37
C VAL A 477 -23.67 -32.61 7.73
N ILE A 478 -23.73 -33.41 8.78
CA ILE A 478 -23.42 -32.99 10.15
C ILE A 478 -21.93 -33.21 10.40
N MET A 479 -21.23 -32.13 10.73
CA MET A 479 -19.82 -32.14 11.12
C MET A 479 -19.73 -31.92 12.63
N PRO A 480 -19.41 -32.95 13.43
CA PRO A 480 -19.01 -32.77 14.83
C PRO A 480 -17.87 -31.78 15.00
N SER A 481 -17.59 -31.38 16.24
CA SER A 481 -16.39 -30.59 16.52
C SER A 481 -15.15 -31.44 16.22
N GLY A 482 -14.26 -30.96 15.37
CA GLY A 482 -13.11 -31.73 14.90
C GLY A 482 -12.31 -30.99 13.84
N ASN A 483 -11.19 -31.59 13.43
CA ASN A 483 -10.42 -31.12 12.29
C ASN A 483 -10.88 -31.87 11.04
N TYR A 484 -11.04 -31.13 9.96
CA TYR A 484 -11.53 -31.63 8.69
C TYR A 484 -10.61 -31.18 7.57
N ARG A 485 -10.62 -31.96 6.50
CA ARG A 485 -9.87 -31.70 5.29
C ARG A 485 -10.83 -31.68 4.12
N ILE A 486 -10.79 -30.62 3.32
CA ILE A 486 -11.40 -30.68 1.99
C ILE A 486 -10.34 -31.22 1.02
N VAL A 487 -10.68 -32.26 0.26
CA VAL A 487 -9.79 -32.92 -0.70
C VAL A 487 -10.41 -32.84 -2.08
N PHE A 488 -9.61 -32.39 -3.05
CA PHE A 488 -9.92 -32.37 -4.46
C PHE A 488 -9.06 -33.42 -5.17
N THR A 489 -9.71 -34.30 -5.90
CA THR A 489 -9.06 -35.26 -6.80
C THR A 489 -9.65 -35.12 -8.19
N SER A 490 -8.83 -35.35 -9.22
CA SER A 490 -9.25 -35.26 -10.61
C SER A 490 -9.05 -36.61 -11.29
N ASP A 491 -9.93 -36.94 -12.23
CA ASP A 491 -9.78 -38.08 -13.14
C ASP A 491 -9.03 -37.69 -14.43
N THR A 492 -8.52 -36.46 -14.51
CA THR A 492 -7.91 -35.91 -15.73
C THR A 492 -6.48 -36.39 -15.92
N ASN A 493 -6.22 -37.13 -17.00
CA ASN A 493 -4.90 -37.68 -17.32
C ASN A 493 -3.96 -36.59 -17.90
N GLU A 494 -2.64 -36.83 -17.93
CA GLU A 494 -1.64 -35.89 -18.49
C GLU A 494 -1.88 -35.50 -19.96
N SER A 495 -2.63 -36.31 -20.72
CA SER A 495 -2.98 -36.04 -22.13
C SER A 495 -4.26 -35.21 -22.31
N GLN A 496 -4.98 -34.92 -21.23
CA GLN A 496 -6.24 -34.17 -21.23
C GLN A 496 -6.03 -32.76 -20.68
N ASN A 497 -6.92 -31.84 -21.04
CA ASN A 497 -6.84 -30.45 -20.60
C ASN A 497 -7.00 -30.34 -19.06
N PRO A 498 -6.01 -29.82 -18.34
CA PRO A 498 -6.06 -29.75 -16.88
C PRO A 498 -7.03 -28.66 -16.38
N LEU A 499 -7.65 -28.88 -15.23
CA LEU A 499 -8.29 -27.83 -14.43
C LEU A 499 -7.28 -27.28 -13.42
N ALA A 500 -7.24 -25.96 -13.25
CA ALA A 500 -6.59 -25.34 -12.10
C ALA A 500 -7.58 -24.77 -11.09
N LEU A 501 -7.26 -24.89 -9.81
CA LEU A 501 -7.90 -24.14 -8.74
C LEU A 501 -7.16 -22.81 -8.53
N MET A 502 -7.92 -21.74 -8.39
CA MET A 502 -7.34 -20.42 -8.13
C MET A 502 -6.72 -20.38 -6.74
N GLU A 503 -5.53 -19.79 -6.61
CA GLU A 503 -4.91 -19.54 -5.32
C GLU A 503 -5.25 -18.13 -4.82
N ASN A 504 -5.35 -17.99 -3.50
CA ASN A 504 -5.29 -16.69 -2.86
C ASN A 504 -3.84 -16.21 -2.88
N TYR A 505 -3.61 -14.97 -3.32
CA TYR A 505 -2.27 -14.38 -3.29
C TYR A 505 -2.19 -13.27 -2.26
N ASP A 506 -1.08 -13.21 -1.53
CA ASP A 506 -0.73 -12.06 -0.71
C ASP A 506 -0.40 -10.84 -1.60
N SER A 507 -0.30 -9.65 -0.99
CA SER A 507 0.04 -8.42 -1.72
C SER A 507 1.45 -8.41 -2.33
N ASN A 508 2.27 -9.44 -2.07
CA ASN A 508 3.60 -9.62 -2.62
C ASN A 508 3.65 -10.68 -3.73
N GLY A 509 2.50 -11.30 -4.08
CA GLY A 509 2.41 -12.33 -5.11
C GLY A 509 2.73 -13.75 -4.65
N ASN A 510 2.82 -14.02 -3.34
CA ASN A 510 3.00 -15.37 -2.81
C ASN A 510 1.63 -16.06 -2.61
N SER A 511 1.54 -17.35 -2.92
CA SER A 511 0.34 -18.16 -2.65
C SER A 511 0.09 -18.30 -1.14
N GLU A 512 -1.15 -18.02 -0.71
CA GLU A 512 -1.66 -18.14 0.66
C GLU A 512 -2.55 -19.38 0.86
N GLY A 513 -2.71 -20.22 -0.16
CA GLY A 513 -3.61 -21.37 -0.17
C GLY A 513 -4.67 -21.28 -1.28
N LEU A 514 -5.52 -22.30 -1.38
CA LEU A 514 -6.57 -22.37 -2.40
C LEU A 514 -7.68 -21.35 -2.10
N ALA A 515 -8.32 -20.81 -3.14
CA ALA A 515 -9.47 -19.95 -3.00
C ALA A 515 -10.72 -20.80 -2.71
N ILE A 516 -10.87 -21.29 -1.48
CA ILE A 516 -12.01 -22.12 -1.05
C ILE A 516 -12.79 -21.41 0.06
N LYS A 517 -14.12 -21.52 0.02
CA LYS A 517 -15.00 -21.08 1.12
C LYS A 517 -15.97 -22.21 1.49
N VAL A 518 -15.96 -22.58 2.76
CA VAL A 518 -16.88 -23.58 3.34
C VAL A 518 -17.90 -22.85 4.21
N TYR A 519 -19.19 -23.03 3.91
CA TYR A 519 -20.29 -22.45 4.69
C TYR A 519 -20.93 -23.54 5.53
N ALA A 520 -20.94 -23.33 6.85
CA ALA A 520 -21.59 -24.21 7.78
C ALA A 520 -22.38 -23.39 8.80
N ARG A 521 -23.58 -23.85 9.15
CA ARG A 521 -24.39 -23.28 10.22
C ARG A 521 -24.25 -24.10 11.49
N LYS A 522 -24.24 -23.44 12.65
CA LYS A 522 -24.28 -24.14 13.94
C LYS A 522 -25.58 -24.93 14.07
N LYS A 523 -25.50 -26.21 14.42
CA LYS A 523 -26.69 -27.02 14.74
C LYS A 523 -27.19 -26.60 16.12
N LEU A 524 -28.35 -25.95 16.18
CA LEU A 524 -29.02 -25.65 17.43
C LEU A 524 -29.53 -26.96 18.03
N VAL A 525 -29.06 -27.32 19.22
CA VAL A 525 -29.59 -28.44 19.99
C VAL A 525 -30.94 -27.99 20.54
N ASN A 526 -32.03 -28.64 20.14
CA ASN A 526 -33.31 -28.55 20.84
C ASN A 526 -33.31 -29.49 22.04
#